data_AF-A0A166TT01-F1
#
_entry.id   AF-A0A166TT01-F1
#
_cell.length_a   1.000
_cell.length_b   1.000
_cell.length_c   1.000
_cell.angle_alpha   90.00
_cell.angle_beta   90.00
_cell.angle_gamma   90.00
#
_symmetry.space_group_name_H-M   'P 1'
#
loop_
_entity.id
_entity.type
_entity.pdbx_description
1 polymer ?
#
loop_
_entity_poly.entity_id
_entity_poly.type
_entity_poly.pdbx_seq_one_letter_code
_entity_poly.pdbx_strand_id
1 'polypeptide(L)'
;MQLPSFAATSALVLLALSNTALACDGYLFCHCYNSDGRPNDAATQTVCKRYNAGLTNTIDANAWSDGAKECQYVGIAGEKRGKFWHPFGLGNCDWRVMCGEAGATGSDSSCRDHPPQGPKSYGAGPIIVPHN
;
A
#
# COMPACT_ATOMS: atom_id res chain seq x y z
N MET A 1 -54.11 20.33 -2.66
CA MET A 1 -53.32 19.08 -2.53
C MET A 1 -51.89 19.42 -2.90
N GLN A 2 -50.96 19.40 -1.93
CA GLN A 2 -49.56 19.78 -2.16
C GLN A 2 -48.71 18.56 -1.79
N LEU A 3 -48.09 17.97 -2.81
CA LEU A 3 -47.15 16.86 -2.65
C LEU A 3 -45.83 17.40 -2.10
N PRO A 4 -45.26 16.83 -1.02
CA PRO A 4 -43.91 17.16 -0.61
C PRO A 4 -42.94 16.46 -1.55
N SER A 5 -42.07 17.25 -2.17
CA SER A 5 -40.94 16.77 -2.96
C SER A 5 -39.86 16.26 -2.00
N PHE A 6 -39.77 14.94 -1.82
CA PHE A 6 -38.66 14.29 -1.13
C PHE A 6 -37.72 13.68 -2.18
N ALA A 7 -36.87 14.50 -2.78
CA ALA A 7 -35.78 14.06 -3.62
C ALA A 7 -34.49 14.75 -3.19
N ALA A 8 -34.04 14.46 -1.96
CA ALA A 8 -32.76 14.96 -1.46
C ALA A 8 -32.13 13.98 -0.46
N THR A 9 -32.04 12.69 -0.83
CA THR A 9 -31.43 11.69 0.05
C THR A 9 -30.57 10.65 -0.69
N SER A 10 -29.98 11.02 -1.84
CA SER A 10 -29.17 10.05 -2.61
C SER A 10 -27.78 10.53 -3.02
N ALA A 11 -27.36 11.75 -2.66
CA ALA A 11 -26.07 12.29 -3.13
C ALA A 11 -24.86 12.01 -2.22
N LEU A 12 -25.06 11.55 -0.98
CA LEU A 12 -23.97 11.39 0.00
C LEU A 12 -23.30 9.99 0.02
N VAL A 13 -23.88 8.99 -0.66
CA VAL A 13 -23.33 7.61 -0.66
C VAL A 13 -22.24 7.43 -1.73
N LEU A 14 -22.18 8.30 -2.74
CA LEU A 14 -21.22 8.17 -3.86
C LEU A 14 -19.81 8.70 -3.56
N LEU A 15 -19.64 9.47 -2.48
CA LEU A 15 -18.34 10.01 -2.06
C LEU A 15 -17.52 9.04 -1.20
N ALA A 16 -18.10 7.92 -0.75
CA ALA A 16 -17.40 6.92 0.05
C ALA A 16 -16.62 5.89 -0.79
N LEU A 17 -16.81 5.85 -2.10
CA LEU A 17 -16.16 4.87 -3.00
C LEU A 17 -14.95 5.42 -3.77
N SER A 18 -14.55 6.68 -3.56
CA SER A 18 -13.43 7.29 -4.30
C SER A 18 -12.03 6.98 -3.72
N ASN A 19 -11.92 6.25 -2.61
CA ASN A 19 -10.63 6.07 -1.90
C ASN A 19 -9.85 4.78 -2.25
N THR A 20 -10.16 4.05 -3.32
CA THR A 20 -9.59 2.70 -3.52
C THR A 20 -8.99 2.39 -4.88
N ALA A 21 -9.06 3.28 -5.87
CA ALA A 21 -8.70 2.92 -7.26
C ALA A 21 -7.31 3.38 -7.75
N LEU A 22 -6.53 4.14 -6.97
CA LEU A 22 -5.34 4.84 -7.50
C LEU A 22 -3.97 4.17 -7.25
N ALA A 23 -3.86 3.01 -6.59
CA ALA A 23 -2.53 2.55 -6.18
C ALA A 23 -2.32 1.03 -6.06
N CYS A 24 -3.05 0.15 -6.78
CA CYS A 24 -2.65 -1.26 -6.88
C CYS A 24 -1.41 -1.41 -7.79
N ASP A 25 -0.29 -0.85 -7.34
CA ASP A 25 1.00 -0.92 -7.99
C ASP A 25 2.01 -1.60 -7.05
N GLY A 26 3.19 -1.90 -7.58
CA GLY A 26 4.32 -2.45 -6.82
C GLY A 26 5.23 -1.35 -6.28
N TYR A 27 5.58 -1.44 -5.00
CA TYR A 27 6.38 -0.44 -4.32
C TYR A 27 7.56 -1.03 -3.54
N LEU A 28 8.63 -0.27 -3.34
CA LEU A 28 9.79 -0.74 -2.57
C LEU A 28 9.61 -0.67 -1.05
N PHE A 29 8.77 0.22 -0.55
CA PHE A 29 8.55 0.44 0.88
C PHE A 29 7.07 0.46 1.18
N CYS A 30 6.62 -0.24 2.22
CA CYS A 30 5.22 -0.23 2.65
C CYS A 30 5.08 -0.30 4.17
N HIS A 31 4.03 0.34 4.71
CA HIS A 31 3.60 0.19 6.11
C HIS A 31 2.08 0.30 6.28
N CYS A 32 1.60 -0.23 7.40
CA CYS A 32 0.19 -0.26 7.78
C CYS A 32 -0.19 0.94 8.66
N TYR A 33 -1.46 1.36 8.61
CA TYR A 33 -2.03 2.36 9.53
C TYR A 33 -3.18 1.79 10.36
N ASN A 34 -3.43 2.45 11.49
CA ASN A 34 -4.67 2.34 12.25
C ASN A 34 -5.71 3.34 11.75
N SER A 35 -6.96 3.16 12.17
CA SER A 35 -8.09 4.04 11.82
C SER A 35 -7.96 5.47 12.35
N ASP A 36 -7.10 5.70 13.34
CA ASP A 36 -6.74 7.02 13.85
C ASP A 36 -5.66 7.73 13.01
N GLY A 37 -5.23 7.11 11.90
CA GLY A 37 -4.19 7.62 11.01
C GLY A 37 -2.77 7.43 11.55
N ARG A 38 -2.58 6.74 12.68
CA ARG A 38 -1.23 6.46 13.20
C ARG A 38 -0.65 5.19 12.59
N PRO A 39 0.67 5.13 12.35
CA PRO A 39 1.32 3.91 11.91
C PRO A 39 1.06 2.72 12.84
N ASN A 40 0.90 1.53 12.26
CA ASN A 40 0.82 0.29 12.99
C ASN A 40 2.09 -0.55 12.71
N ASP A 41 3.12 -0.33 13.50
CA ASP A 41 4.42 -1.00 13.36
C ASP A 41 4.32 -2.52 13.59
N ALA A 42 3.45 -2.97 14.50
CA ALA A 42 3.26 -4.38 14.80
C ALA A 42 2.64 -5.14 13.62
N ALA A 43 1.61 -4.57 13.01
CA ALA A 43 1.02 -5.09 11.78
C ALA A 43 2.04 -5.04 10.64
N THR A 44 2.74 -3.92 10.46
CA THR A 44 3.77 -3.76 9.43
C THR A 44 4.85 -4.83 9.53
N GLN A 45 5.38 -5.07 10.73
CA GLN A 45 6.39 -6.10 10.95
C GLN A 45 5.83 -7.51 10.68
N THR A 46 4.58 -7.77 11.04
CA THR A 46 3.91 -9.04 10.78
C THR A 46 3.76 -9.29 9.28
N VAL A 47 3.28 -8.30 8.52
CA VAL A 47 3.16 -8.38 7.06
C VAL A 47 4.53 -8.55 6.41
N CYS A 48 5.54 -7.82 6.87
CA CYS A 48 6.89 -7.89 6.32
C CYS A 48 7.49 -9.31 6.40
N LYS A 49 7.14 -10.08 7.45
CA LYS A 49 7.56 -11.47 7.66
C LYS A 49 6.82 -12.50 6.81
N ARG A 50 5.76 -12.11 6.09
CA ARG A 50 5.03 -13.01 5.18
C ARG A 50 5.79 -13.29 3.89
N TYR A 51 6.73 -12.43 3.52
CA TYR A 51 7.57 -12.65 2.36
C TYR A 51 8.69 -13.65 2.65
N ASN A 52 9.20 -14.30 1.61
CA ASN A 52 10.32 -15.23 1.75
C ASN A 52 11.54 -14.56 2.37
N ALA A 53 12.27 -15.31 3.20
CA ALA A 53 13.47 -14.83 3.86
C ALA A 53 14.47 -14.24 2.85
N GLY A 54 14.94 -13.02 3.13
CA GLY A 54 15.87 -12.29 2.26
C GLY A 54 15.23 -11.44 1.16
N LEU A 55 13.89 -11.45 1.01
CA LEU A 55 13.21 -10.53 0.09
C LEU A 55 12.82 -9.20 0.74
N THR A 56 12.64 -9.18 2.05
CA THR A 56 12.20 -8.00 2.80
C THR A 56 13.05 -7.75 4.03
N ASN A 57 13.12 -6.48 4.44
CA ASN A 57 13.71 -6.06 5.69
C ASN A 57 12.81 -5.02 6.37
N THR A 58 12.64 -5.11 7.69
CA THR A 58 11.98 -4.03 8.44
C THR A 58 12.99 -2.94 8.73
N ILE A 59 12.69 -1.71 8.31
CA ILE A 59 13.50 -0.53 8.64
C ILE A 59 12.82 0.27 9.75
N ASP A 60 13.64 0.96 10.54
CA ASP A 60 13.16 1.73 11.69
C ASP A 60 12.37 2.98 11.29
N ALA A 61 11.63 3.48 12.27
CA ALA A 61 10.87 4.72 12.21
C ALA A 61 11.69 5.86 11.61
N ASN A 62 11.15 6.49 10.56
CA ASN A 62 11.85 7.53 9.84
C ASN A 62 10.92 8.69 9.45
N ALA A 63 11.50 9.88 9.26
CA ALA A 63 10.73 11.10 9.01
C ALA A 63 10.01 11.13 7.66
N TRP A 64 10.45 10.31 6.69
CA TRP A 64 9.87 10.21 5.36
C TRP A 64 8.72 9.19 5.28
N SER A 65 8.44 8.52 6.40
CA SER A 65 7.31 7.59 6.57
C SER A 65 6.43 7.95 7.76
N ASP A 66 6.27 9.25 8.04
CA ASP A 66 5.44 9.74 9.16
C ASP A 66 5.85 9.15 10.53
N GLY A 67 7.12 8.79 10.70
CA GLY A 67 7.62 8.12 11.91
C GLY A 67 7.26 6.63 12.02
N ALA A 68 6.78 6.02 10.94
CA ALA A 68 6.47 4.58 10.86
C ALA A 68 7.72 3.73 10.63
N LYS A 69 7.73 2.53 11.22
CA LYS A 69 8.57 1.45 10.67
C LYS A 69 8.01 1.04 9.30
N GLU A 70 8.88 0.74 8.36
CA GLU A 70 8.50 0.27 7.03
C GLU A 70 9.05 -1.11 6.74
N CYS A 71 8.37 -1.83 5.86
CA CYS A 71 8.93 -2.98 5.19
C CYS A 71 9.55 -2.55 3.87
N GLN A 72 10.84 -2.77 3.73
CA GLN A 72 11.60 -2.53 2.52
C GLN A 72 11.76 -3.83 1.73
N TYR A 73 11.48 -3.80 0.43
CA TYR A 73 11.93 -4.83 -0.50
C TYR A 73 13.44 -4.70 -0.73
N VAL A 74 14.17 -5.80 -0.48
CA VAL A 74 15.65 -5.87 -0.59
C VAL A 74 16.10 -6.99 -1.54
N GLY A 75 15.17 -7.60 -2.27
CA GLY A 75 15.47 -8.62 -3.26
C GLY A 75 16.12 -8.08 -4.54
N ILE A 76 16.11 -8.89 -5.59
CA ILE A 76 16.62 -8.47 -6.91
C ILE A 76 15.83 -7.27 -7.44
N ALA A 77 16.52 -6.25 -7.97
CA ALA A 77 15.87 -4.97 -8.32
C ALA A 77 14.77 -5.09 -9.39
N GLY A 78 14.82 -6.11 -10.23
CA GLY A 78 13.92 -6.28 -11.36
C GLY A 78 14.39 -7.35 -12.33
N GLU A 79 13.65 -7.53 -13.41
CA GLU A 79 14.05 -8.37 -14.53
C GLU A 79 13.66 -7.75 -15.87
N LYS A 80 14.34 -8.15 -16.95
CA LYS A 80 13.92 -7.79 -18.31
C LYS A 80 12.92 -8.82 -18.83
N ARG A 81 11.76 -8.35 -19.29
CA ARG A 81 10.82 -9.14 -20.09
C ARG A 81 10.73 -8.54 -21.49
N GLY A 82 11.26 -9.26 -22.48
CA GLY A 82 11.44 -8.71 -23.82
C GLY A 82 12.34 -7.48 -23.82
N LYS A 83 11.83 -6.34 -24.30
CA LYS A 83 12.57 -5.07 -24.39
C LYS A 83 12.42 -4.18 -23.15
N PHE A 84 11.59 -4.57 -22.18
CA PHE A 84 11.23 -3.74 -21.05
C PHE A 84 11.86 -4.22 -19.75
N TRP A 85 12.25 -3.27 -18.90
CA TRP A 85 12.71 -3.53 -17.54
C TRP A 85 11.52 -3.42 -16.59
N HIS A 86 11.30 -4.46 -15.79
CA HIS A 86 10.25 -4.52 -14.78
C HIS A 86 10.90 -4.58 -13.40
N PRO A 87 10.72 -3.57 -12.54
CA PRO A 87 11.19 -3.66 -11.16
C PRO A 87 10.36 -4.69 -10.39
N PHE A 88 10.94 -5.28 -9.35
CA PHE A 88 10.16 -6.02 -8.37
C PHE A 88 9.68 -5.08 -7.26
N GLY A 89 8.51 -5.35 -6.70
CA GLY A 89 7.95 -4.56 -5.61
C GLY A 89 6.88 -5.28 -4.80
N LEU A 90 6.55 -4.70 -3.66
CA LEU A 90 5.46 -5.08 -2.77
C LEU A 90 4.16 -4.55 -3.34
N GLY A 91 3.19 -5.43 -3.60
CA GLY A 91 1.89 -5.03 -4.13
C GLY A 91 1.07 -4.31 -3.06
N ASN A 92 0.79 -3.03 -3.25
CA ASN A 92 0.05 -2.23 -2.25
C ASN A 92 -1.34 -2.80 -1.97
N CYS A 93 -2.04 -3.35 -2.97
CA CYS A 93 -3.37 -3.89 -2.74
C CYS A 93 -3.36 -5.19 -1.92
N ASP A 94 -2.40 -6.09 -2.16
CA ASP A 94 -2.20 -7.24 -1.29
C ASP A 94 -1.74 -6.79 0.10
N TRP A 95 -0.87 -5.80 0.15
CA TRP A 95 -0.38 -5.22 1.41
C TRP A 95 -1.52 -4.71 2.30
N ARG A 96 -2.51 -3.99 1.73
CA ARG A 96 -3.71 -3.53 2.45
C ARG A 96 -4.49 -4.67 3.08
N VAL A 97 -4.70 -5.75 2.33
CA VAL A 97 -5.40 -6.94 2.83
C VAL A 97 -4.61 -7.56 3.99
N MET A 98 -3.31 -7.74 3.81
CA MET A 98 -2.44 -8.31 4.83
C MET A 98 -2.35 -7.44 6.09
N CYS A 99 -2.41 -6.10 5.96
CA CYS A 99 -2.48 -5.20 7.11
C CYS A 99 -3.72 -5.48 7.97
N GLY A 100 -4.88 -5.62 7.35
CA GLY A 100 -6.12 -5.95 8.06
C GLY A 100 -6.04 -7.32 8.76
N GLU A 101 -5.51 -8.33 8.07
CA GLU A 101 -5.28 -9.66 8.66
C GLU A 101 -4.25 -9.67 9.79
N ALA A 102 -3.29 -8.74 9.77
CA ALA A 102 -2.31 -8.53 10.81
C ALA A 102 -2.82 -7.65 11.97
N GLY A 103 -4.09 -7.23 11.96
CA GLY A 103 -4.73 -6.49 13.04
C GLY A 103 -4.63 -4.96 12.93
N ALA A 104 -4.25 -4.41 11.78
CA ALA A 104 -4.35 -2.99 11.53
C ALA A 104 -5.83 -2.57 11.43
N THR A 105 -6.21 -1.49 12.12
CA THR A 105 -7.60 -1.00 12.11
C THR A 105 -7.89 -0.01 10.98
N GLY A 106 -6.85 0.47 10.30
CA GLY A 106 -6.97 1.35 9.13
C GLY A 106 -7.30 0.54 7.87
N SER A 107 -8.02 1.17 6.94
CA SER A 107 -8.44 0.56 5.68
C SER A 107 -7.42 0.72 4.54
N ASP A 108 -6.29 1.38 4.81
CA ASP A 108 -5.28 1.72 3.81
C ASP A 108 -3.86 1.45 4.33
N SER A 109 -2.93 1.35 3.39
CA SER A 109 -1.49 1.30 3.64
C SER A 109 -0.81 2.43 2.89
N SER A 110 0.35 2.86 3.36
CA SER A 110 1.22 3.72 2.55
C SER A 110 2.34 2.90 1.97
N CYS A 111 2.45 2.98 0.65
CA CYS A 111 3.50 2.34 -0.12
C CYS A 111 4.19 3.36 -1.03
N ARG A 112 5.51 3.24 -1.22
CA ARG A 112 6.34 4.19 -1.98
C ARG A 112 7.61 3.53 -2.55
N ASP A 113 8.17 4.11 -3.63
CA ASP A 113 9.37 3.57 -4.28
C ASP A 113 10.68 4.27 -3.92
N HIS A 114 10.69 5.60 -3.76
CA HIS A 114 11.95 6.32 -3.56
C HIS A 114 11.90 7.12 -2.25
N PRO A 115 12.69 6.77 -1.26
CA PRO A 115 12.93 7.67 -0.14
C PRO A 115 13.92 8.76 -0.59
N PRO A 116 13.63 10.08 -0.52
CA PRO A 116 12.38 10.78 -0.20
C PRO A 116 11.55 11.23 -1.44
N GLN A 117 11.85 10.74 -2.64
CA GLN A 117 11.20 11.16 -3.89
C GLN A 117 9.93 10.32 -4.18
N GLY A 118 8.81 10.93 -4.57
CA GLY A 118 7.57 10.17 -4.86
C GLY A 118 7.74 9.01 -5.89
N PRO A 119 6.71 8.16 -6.06
CA PRO A 119 6.80 6.97 -6.91
C PRO A 119 7.23 7.33 -8.33
N LYS A 120 8.29 6.69 -8.85
CA LYS A 120 8.56 6.71 -10.28
C LYS A 120 7.71 5.62 -10.89
N SER A 121 6.65 6.00 -11.61
CA SER A 121 5.92 5.04 -12.42
C SER A 121 6.88 4.45 -13.46
N TYR A 122 7.19 3.17 -13.30
CA TYR A 122 7.93 2.44 -14.32
C TYR A 122 6.99 2.19 -15.49
N GLY A 123 7.27 2.77 -16.66
CA GLY A 123 6.37 2.69 -17.82
C GLY A 123 6.06 1.26 -18.31
N ALA A 124 6.79 0.25 -17.82
CA ALA A 124 6.55 -1.16 -18.09
C ALA A 124 5.74 -1.89 -17.01
N GLY A 125 5.47 -1.25 -15.88
CA GLY A 125 4.83 -1.84 -14.70
C GLY A 125 5.78 -2.72 -13.86
N PRO A 126 5.62 -2.74 -12.53
CA PRO A 126 6.37 -3.62 -11.65
C PRO A 126 5.85 -5.07 -11.71
N ILE A 127 6.70 -5.99 -11.30
CA ILE A 127 6.33 -7.37 -10.98
C ILE A 127 6.11 -7.44 -9.47
N ILE A 128 4.90 -7.82 -9.06
CA ILE A 128 4.56 -7.99 -7.66
C ILE A 128 5.23 -9.24 -7.11
N VAL A 129 5.97 -9.07 -6.03
CA VAL A 129 6.64 -10.17 -5.32
C VAL A 129 5.59 -10.96 -4.56
N PRO A 130 5.55 -12.31 -4.70
CA PRO A 130 4.62 -13.13 -3.95
C PRO A 130 4.95 -13.13 -2.46
N HIS A 131 3.89 -13.13 -1.64
CA HIS A 131 3.96 -13.38 -0.20
C HIS A 131 3.40 -14.77 0.12
N ASN A 132 3.70 -15.27 1.32
CA ASN A 132 3.17 -16.54 1.84
C ASN A 132 1.85 -16.35 2.58
#